data_AF-F6MFW6-F1
#
_entry.id   AF-F6MFW6-F1
#
_cell.length_a   1.000
_cell.length_b   1.000
_cell.length_c   1.000
_cell.angle_alpha   90.00
_cell.angle_beta   90.00
_cell.angle_gamma   90.00
#
_symmetry.space_group_name_H-M   'P 1'
#
loop_
_entity.id
_entity.type
_entity.pdbx_description
1 polymer ?
#
loop_
_entity_poly.entity_id
_entity_poly.type
_entity_poly.pdbx_seq_one_letter_code
_entity_poly.pdbx_strand_id
1 'polypeptide(L)' 'ISRKEYVSMYGPTTGDRVRLGDTDLILEVEHDCTTYGEEIKFGGGKTIRDGMSQTNSPSSYELDLVL' A
#
# COMPACT_ATOMS: atom_id res chain seq x y z
N ILE A 1 -7.72 13.57 -2.54
CA ILE A 1 -7.97 12.44 -3.46
C ILE A 1 -9.33 11.85 -3.13
N SER A 2 -10.16 11.50 -4.12
CA SER A 2 -11.42 10.81 -3.83
C SER A 2 -11.16 9.37 -3.38
N ARG A 3 -12.07 8.78 -2.59
CA ARG A 3 -11.91 7.39 -2.11
C ARG A 3 -11.74 6.39 -3.26
N LYS A 4 -12.49 6.57 -4.36
CA LYS A 4 -12.39 5.73 -5.57
C LYS A 4 -11.02 5.82 -6.23
N GLU A 5 -10.46 7.03 -6.37
CA GLU A 5 -9.12 7.22 -6.94
C GLU A 5 -8.04 6.61 -6.04
N TYR A 6 -8.17 6.77 -4.71
CA TYR A 6 -7.24 6.17 -3.75
C TYR A 6 -7.20 4.65 -3.90
N VAL A 7 -8.38 4.01 -3.88
CA VAL A 7 -8.51 2.55 -4.03
C VAL A 7 -7.92 2.06 -5.36
N SER A 8 -8.09 2.82 -6.44
CA SER A 8 -7.50 2.46 -7.74
C SER A 8 -5.97 2.51 -7.77
N MET A 9 -5.34 3.26 -6.87
CA MET A 9 -3.88 3.44 -6.85
C MET A 9 -3.18 2.57 -5.82
N TYR A 10 -3.79 2.37 -4.66
CA TYR A 10 -3.18 1.76 -3.47
C TYR A 10 -3.97 0.58 -2.91
N GLY A 11 -5.17 0.31 -3.43
CA GLY A 11 -6.05 -0.74 -2.92
C GLY A 11 -7.02 -0.25 -1.84
N PRO A 12 -7.94 -1.14 -1.38
CA PRO A 12 -8.91 -0.83 -0.35
C PRO A 12 -8.23 -0.50 0.99
N THR A 13 -8.80 0.44 1.74
CA THR A 13 -8.33 0.81 3.10
C THR A 13 -9.44 0.63 4.13
N THR A 14 -9.19 0.98 5.40
CA THR A 14 -10.09 0.73 6.53
C THR A 14 -11.55 1.08 6.21
N GLY A 15 -12.45 0.13 6.45
CA GLY A 15 -13.89 0.21 6.17
C GLY A 15 -14.31 -0.12 4.73
N ASP A 16 -13.38 -0.25 3.78
CA ASP A 16 -13.69 -0.77 2.44
C ASP A 16 -14.00 -2.27 2.48
N ARG A 17 -14.83 -2.71 1.54
CA ARG A 17 -15.27 -4.11 1.45
C ARG A 17 -14.91 -4.75 0.13
N VAL A 18 -14.48 -6.00 0.17
CA VAL A 18 -14.07 -6.79 -0.99
C VAL A 18 -14.77 -8.13 -0.98
N ARG A 19 -15.31 -8.54 -2.14
CA ARG A 19 -15.89 -9.87 -2.33
C ARG A 19 -14.81 -10.91 -2.58
N LEU A 20 -14.89 -12.07 -1.94
CA LEU A 20 -13.98 -13.18 -2.19
C LEU A 20 -14.40 -13.98 -3.42
N GLY A 21 -13.70 -13.75 -4.53
CA GLY A 21 -13.99 -14.41 -5.80
C GLY A 21 -15.43 -14.16 -6.26
N ASP A 22 -16.09 -15.22 -6.72
CA ASP A 22 -17.49 -15.25 -7.13
C ASP A 22 -18.44 -15.70 -6.00
N THR A 23 -17.95 -15.82 -4.77
CA THR A 23 -18.76 -16.21 -3.61
C THR A 23 -19.57 -15.04 -3.04
N ASP A 24 -20.45 -15.32 -2.08
CA ASP A 24 -21.17 -14.31 -1.29
C ASP A 24 -20.44 -13.88 0.00
N LEU A 25 -19.16 -14.24 0.14
CA LEU A 25 -18.35 -13.79 1.26
C LEU A 25 -17.81 -12.38 1.01
N ILE A 26 -18.08 -11.46 1.94
CA ILE A 26 -17.61 -10.06 1.90
C ILE A 26 -16.68 -9.82 3.09
N LEU A 27 -15.45 -9.41 2.78
CA LEU A 27 -14.48 -8.98 3.78
C LEU A 27 -14.55 -7.47 3.96
N GLU A 28 -14.22 -7.00 5.16
CA GLU A 28 -14.01 -5.58 5.47
C GLU A 28 -12.57 -5.37 5.93
N VAL A 29 -11.91 -4.32 5.45
CA VAL A 29 -10.58 -3.94 5.94
C VAL A 29 -10.73 -3.35 7.34
N GLU A 30 -10.26 -4.06 8.36
CA GLU A 30 -10.41 -3.64 9.77
C GLU A 30 -9.38 -2.59 10.19
N HIS A 31 -8.17 -2.65 9.63
CA HIS A 31 -7.09 -1.74 9.95
C HIS A 31 -6.13 -1.58 8.78
N ASP A 32 -5.60 -0.36 8.64
CA ASP A 32 -4.56 -0.01 7.69
C ASP A 32 -3.39 0.62 8.46
N CYS A 33 -2.20 0.03 8.36
CA CYS A 33 -1.01 0.48 9.06
C CYS A 33 -0.27 1.61 8.33
N THR A 34 -0.77 2.08 7.18
CA THR A 34 -0.14 3.17 6.43
C THR A 34 -0.34 4.52 7.10
N THR A 35 0.55 5.47 6.77
CA THR A 35 0.28 6.91 6.95
C THR A 35 -0.19 7.47 5.61
N TYR A 36 -1.41 8.01 5.55
CA TYR A 36 -1.96 8.45 4.26
C TYR A 36 -1.14 9.57 3.62
N GLY A 37 -0.71 9.36 2.37
CA GLY A 37 0.21 10.21 1.63
C GLY A 37 1.65 9.70 1.58
N GLU A 38 2.01 8.73 2.43
CA GLU A 38 3.34 8.10 2.50
C GLU A 38 3.33 6.67 1.92
N GLU A 39 2.36 6.33 1.09
CA GLU A 39 2.26 5.00 0.49
C GLU A 39 3.46 4.73 -0.43
N ILE A 40 4.06 3.55 -0.28
CA ILE A 40 5.15 3.12 -1.15
C ILE A 40 4.62 2.52 -2.45
N LYS A 41 5.22 2.92 -3.57
CA LYS A 41 4.88 2.43 -4.90
C LYS A 41 6.14 2.36 -5.74
N PHE A 42 6.31 1.25 -6.43
CA PHE A 42 7.40 1.04 -7.37
C PHE A 42 7.05 1.52 -8.78
N GLY A 43 8.06 1.92 -9.56
CA GLY A 43 7.94 2.32 -10.96
C GLY A 43 8.57 3.68 -11.28
N GLY A 44 8.57 4.04 -12.57
CA GLY A 44 9.16 5.30 -13.04
C GLY A 44 8.52 6.53 -12.39
N GLY A 45 9.34 7.35 -11.74
CA GLY A 45 8.91 8.57 -11.05
C GLY A 45 8.08 8.35 -9.77
N LYS A 46 8.09 7.14 -9.20
CA LYS A 46 7.33 6.80 -7.98
C LYS A 46 8.19 6.90 -6.72
N THR A 47 7.70 6.38 -5.59
CA THR A 47 8.27 6.66 -4.26
C THR A 47 9.45 5.76 -3.90
N ILE A 48 9.43 4.47 -4.28
CA ILE A 48 10.57 3.56 -4.05
C ILE A 48 11.68 3.86 -5.06
N ARG A 49 12.58 4.76 -4.69
CA ARG A 49 13.80 5.15 -5.40
C ARG A 49 14.88 5.52 -4.39
N ASP A 50 16.13 5.41 -4.82
CA ASP A 50 17.33 5.77 -4.04
C ASP A 50 17.17 7.16 -3.38
N GLY A 51 17.39 7.21 -2.07
CA GLY A 51 17.27 8.42 -1.24
C GLY A 51 15.85 8.91 -0.95
N MET A 52 14.81 8.20 -1.40
CA MET A 52 13.40 8.48 -1.09
C MET A 52 12.86 7.41 -0.13
N SER A 53 11.87 6.61 -0.54
CA SER A 53 11.36 5.50 0.28
C SER A 53 12.32 4.30 0.33
N GLN A 54 13.40 4.32 -0.45
CA GLN A 54 14.54 3.41 -0.32
C GLN A 54 15.71 4.16 0.32
N THR A 55 16.16 3.68 1.48
CA THR A 55 17.22 4.35 2.24
C THR A 55 18.60 4.18 1.59
N ASN A 56 19.44 5.21 1.71
CA ASN A 56 20.86 5.15 1.36
C ASN A 56 21.75 4.82 2.58
N SER A 57 21.12 4.64 3.74
CA SER A 57 21.73 4.27 5.02
C SER A 57 21.08 2.97 5.49
N PRO A 58 21.49 1.80 4.96
CA PRO A 58 20.91 0.52 5.35
C PRO A 58 21.19 0.22 6.83
N SER A 59 20.30 -0.54 7.45
CA SER A 59 20.38 -0.94 8.86
C SER A 59 20.60 -2.45 8.98
N SER A 60 20.85 -2.95 10.18
CA SER A 60 20.90 -4.41 10.44
C SER A 60 19.54 -5.12 10.27
N TYR A 61 18.46 -4.36 10.07
CA TYR A 61 17.09 -4.86 9.82
C TYR A 61 16.65 -4.62 8.36
N GLU A 62 17.60 -4.56 7.44
CA GLU A 62 17.28 -4.43 6.00
C GLU A 62 16.41 -5.60 5.53
N LEU A 63 15.38 -5.29 4.76
CA LEU A 63 14.44 -6.28 4.24
C LEU A 63 14.95 -6.80 2.89
N ASP A 64 14.92 -8.12 2.73
CA ASP A 64 15.21 -8.76 1.45
C ASP A 64 14.09 -8.56 0.41
N LEU A 65 12.84 -8.40 0.87
CA LEU A 65 11.64 -8.26 0.03
C LEU A 65 10.55 -7.44 0.75
N VAL A 66 9.86 -6.58 -0.01
CA VAL A 66 8.62 -5.88 0.39
C VAL A 66 7.56 -6.17 -0.67
N LEU A 67 6.34 -6.50 -0.23
CA LEU A 67 5.19 -6.84 -1.07
C LEU A 67 4.25 -5.65 -1.28
#